data_AF-A0A8T0MQF7-F1
#
_entry.id   AF-A0A8T0MQF7-F1
#
_cell.length_a   1.000
_cell.length_b   1.000
_cell.length_c   1.000
_cell.angle_alpha   90.00
_cell.angle_beta   90.00
_cell.angle_gamma   90.00
#
_symmetry.space_group_name_H-M   'P 1'
#
loop_
_entity.id
_entity.type
_entity.pdbx_description
1 polymer ?
#
loop_
_entity_poly.entity_id
_entity_poly.type
_entity_poly.pdbx_seq_one_letter_code
_entity_poly.pdbx_strand_id
1 'polypeptide(L)'
;MPTRLPAVSFEANALFTYVLHGYYELPPPFEGFPEITALCGGGRLIEYRFFRFHKDLIARGVTMIRDTIAALVFNDNLYAMLRWFEHDCMIQITNPVPAPELMAPFTVTSTTTTPEDSQTVFVAFPEWHPLSSQDIKDYFERTLGLGYCIERITTERSCARQSAKHGVVVFRSREPRDEAMHGEAAVFFRVDGRDMWGQHYRPPY
;
A
#
# COMPACT_ATOMS: atom_id res chain seq x y z
N MET A 1 18.70 -13.49 9.15
CA MET A 1 18.14 -12.17 9.53
C MET A 1 16.88 -12.38 10.39
N PRO A 2 16.96 -12.68 11.69
CA PRO A 2 15.79 -13.01 12.53
C PRO A 2 15.25 -11.86 13.39
N THR A 3 15.91 -10.69 13.41
CA THR A 3 15.72 -9.68 14.47
C THR A 3 14.69 -8.58 14.18
N ARG A 4 14.09 -8.52 12.98
CA ARG A 4 13.17 -7.42 12.60
C ARG A 4 11.69 -7.73 12.75
N LEU A 5 11.30 -9.00 12.80
CA LEU A 5 9.89 -9.39 12.86
C LEU A 5 9.16 -8.85 14.10
N PRO A 6 9.74 -8.86 15.32
CA PRO A 6 9.07 -8.29 16.49
C PRO A 6 8.83 -6.78 16.37
N ALA A 7 9.77 -6.05 15.76
CA ALA A 7 9.67 -4.62 15.57
C ALA A 7 8.57 -4.27 14.54
N VAL A 8 8.54 -4.98 13.40
CA VAL A 8 7.47 -4.83 12.39
C VAL A 8 6.10 -5.15 13.00
N SER A 9 6.01 -6.20 13.83
CA SER A 9 4.76 -6.57 14.51
C SER A 9 4.29 -5.49 15.49
N PHE A 10 5.22 -4.93 16.29
CA PHE A 10 4.92 -3.84 17.20
C PHE A 10 4.42 -2.58 16.46
N GLU A 11 5.12 -2.19 15.39
CA GLU A 11 4.72 -1.05 14.56
C GLU A 11 3.35 -1.25 13.91
N ALA A 12 3.09 -2.46 13.37
CA ALA A 12 1.80 -2.79 12.77
C ALA A 12 0.65 -2.77 13.78
N ASN A 13 0.88 -3.26 15.00
CA ASN A 13 -0.12 -3.23 16.06
C ASN A 13 -0.41 -1.79 16.53
N ALA A 14 0.63 -0.98 16.72
CA ALA A 14 0.47 0.42 17.08
C ALA A 14 -0.23 1.22 15.97
N LEU A 15 0.06 0.92 14.71
CA LEU A 15 -0.65 1.49 13.56
C LEU A 15 -2.14 1.09 13.55
N PHE A 16 -2.45 -0.17 13.80
CA PHE A 16 -3.82 -0.66 13.89
C PHE A 16 -4.60 0.07 14.99
N THR A 17 -4.01 0.19 16.18
CA THR A 17 -4.57 0.97 17.29
C THR A 17 -4.81 2.42 16.89
N TYR A 18 -3.86 3.05 16.18
CA TYR A 18 -4.03 4.42 15.70
C TYR A 18 -5.18 4.56 14.69
N VAL A 19 -5.35 3.61 13.76
CA VAL A 19 -6.43 3.66 12.77
C VAL A 19 -7.80 3.52 13.45
N LEU A 20 -7.91 2.67 14.47
CA LEU A 20 -9.15 2.44 15.20
C LEU A 20 -9.49 3.53 16.22
N HIS A 21 -8.52 3.91 17.05
CA HIS A 21 -8.73 4.73 18.24
C HIS A 21 -8.12 6.13 18.14
N GLY A 22 -7.32 6.39 17.10
CA GLY A 22 -6.62 7.66 16.92
C GLY A 22 -5.34 7.76 17.76
N TYR A 23 -4.78 8.97 17.81
CA TYR A 23 -3.45 9.24 18.37
C TYR A 23 -3.32 8.95 19.88
N TYR A 24 -4.40 9.11 20.64
CA TYR A 24 -4.35 9.07 22.11
C TYR A 24 -4.17 7.67 22.71
N GLU A 25 -4.33 6.62 21.91
CA GLU A 25 -4.18 5.22 22.37
C GLU A 25 -2.89 4.55 21.87
N LEU A 26 -1.96 5.33 21.34
CA LEU A 26 -0.66 4.81 20.93
C LEU A 26 0.19 4.38 22.16
N PRO A 27 0.85 3.22 22.13
CA PRO A 27 1.71 2.79 23.22
C PRO A 27 2.91 3.76 23.37
N PRO A 28 3.27 4.22 24.57
CA PRO A 28 4.50 4.98 24.78
C PRO A 28 5.72 4.05 24.86
N PRO A 29 6.90 4.39 24.29
CA PRO A 29 7.20 5.49 23.36
C PRO A 29 7.13 5.01 21.91
N PHE A 30 5.98 5.18 21.24
CA PHE A 30 5.86 4.90 19.81
C PHE A 30 6.26 6.13 19.00
N GLU A 31 7.35 6.02 18.24
CA GLU A 31 7.96 7.14 17.50
C GLU A 31 7.68 7.10 15.98
N GLY A 32 6.69 6.32 15.55
CA GLY A 32 6.42 6.06 14.14
C GLY A 32 6.76 4.62 13.78
N PHE A 33 6.97 4.38 12.49
CA PHE A 33 7.10 3.02 11.96
C PHE A 33 8.35 2.91 11.05
N PRO A 34 9.54 3.07 11.64
CA PRO A 34 10.79 3.02 10.89
C PRO A 34 11.01 1.70 10.14
N GLU A 35 10.62 0.56 10.71
CA GLU A 35 10.80 -0.75 10.06
C GLU A 35 9.81 -0.94 8.90
N ILE A 36 8.54 -0.58 9.06
CA ILE A 36 7.56 -0.59 7.96
C ILE A 36 8.01 0.39 6.86
N THR A 37 8.51 1.57 7.22
CA THR A 37 9.01 2.55 6.25
C THR A 37 10.22 1.99 5.48
N ALA A 38 11.13 1.30 6.16
CA ALA A 38 12.27 0.66 5.54
C ALA A 38 11.83 -0.48 4.59
N LEU A 39 10.83 -1.28 4.97
CA LEU A 39 10.26 -2.33 4.11
C LEU A 39 9.60 -1.75 2.85
N CYS A 40 8.99 -0.57 2.96
CA CYS A 40 8.41 0.15 1.83
C CYS A 40 9.44 0.93 0.99
N GLY A 41 10.75 0.70 1.18
CA GLY A 41 11.80 1.33 0.39
C GLY A 41 12.09 2.79 0.75
N GLY A 42 11.74 3.24 1.97
CA GLY A 42 12.07 4.59 2.45
C GLY A 42 11.14 5.68 1.92
N GLY A 43 9.92 5.34 1.50
CA GLY A 43 8.96 6.29 0.94
C GLY A 43 8.58 7.41 1.93
N ARG A 44 8.66 8.67 1.48
CA ARG A 44 8.29 9.89 2.25
C ARG A 44 6.80 10.01 2.63
N LEU A 45 5.96 9.10 2.16
CA LEU A 45 4.50 9.17 2.25
C LEU A 45 3.91 8.49 3.49
N ILE A 46 4.72 7.75 4.23
CA ILE A 46 4.21 6.88 5.27
C ILE A 46 4.21 7.71 6.57
N GLU A 47 3.07 8.34 6.87
CA GLU A 47 2.78 8.99 8.16
C GLU A 47 1.42 8.50 8.70
N TYR A 48 1.15 8.67 9.99
CA TYR A 48 -0.13 8.25 10.60
C TYR A 48 -1.36 8.75 9.83
N ARG A 49 -1.31 10.00 9.36
CA ARG A 49 -2.42 10.64 8.62
C ARG A 49 -2.69 9.93 7.29
N PHE A 50 -1.65 9.46 6.60
CA PHE A 50 -1.79 8.62 5.41
C PHE A 50 -2.67 7.40 5.71
N PHE A 51 -2.35 6.64 6.77
CA PHE A 51 -3.10 5.42 7.08
C PHE A 51 -4.55 5.67 7.47
N ARG A 52 -4.80 6.74 8.23
CA ARG A 52 -6.16 7.12 8.60
C ARG A 52 -6.99 7.55 7.39
N PHE A 53 -6.40 8.32 6.49
CA PHE A 53 -7.09 8.82 5.30
C PHE A 53 -7.34 7.71 4.28
N HIS A 54 -6.42 6.77 4.12
CA HIS A 54 -6.53 5.64 3.18
C HIS A 54 -7.02 4.33 3.83
N LYS A 55 -7.68 4.40 4.99
CA LYS A 55 -8.04 3.22 5.82
C LYS A 55 -8.76 2.12 5.05
N ASP A 56 -9.63 2.46 4.11
CA ASP A 56 -10.44 1.47 3.37
C ASP A 56 -9.59 0.73 2.33
N LEU A 57 -8.68 1.45 1.66
CA LEU A 57 -7.68 0.86 0.76
C LEU A 57 -6.70 -0.04 1.51
N ILE A 58 -6.26 0.40 2.70
CA ILE A 58 -5.40 -0.39 3.58
C ILE A 58 -6.11 -1.65 4.05
N ALA A 59 -7.37 -1.53 4.48
CA ALA A 59 -8.18 -2.68 4.87
C ALA A 59 -8.29 -3.70 3.73
N ARG A 60 -8.56 -3.24 2.49
CA ARG A 60 -8.56 -4.12 1.30
C ARG A 60 -7.22 -4.81 1.09
N GLY A 61 -6.11 -4.07 1.14
CA GLY A 61 -4.77 -4.64 0.98
C GLY A 61 -4.43 -5.67 2.08
N VAL A 62 -4.79 -5.39 3.34
CA VAL A 62 -4.60 -6.32 4.45
C VAL A 62 -5.47 -7.56 4.28
N THR A 63 -6.74 -7.41 3.89
CA THR A 63 -7.62 -8.53 3.58
C THR A 63 -7.06 -9.39 2.45
N MET A 64 -6.53 -8.77 1.39
CA MET A 64 -5.87 -9.48 0.31
C MET A 64 -4.69 -10.30 0.84
N ILE A 65 -3.75 -9.70 1.58
CA ILE A 65 -2.59 -10.41 2.15
C ILE A 65 -3.05 -11.55 3.06
N ARG A 66 -4.06 -11.33 3.89
CA ARG A 66 -4.63 -12.34 4.78
C ARG A 66 -5.20 -13.52 4.01
N ASP A 67 -6.04 -13.24 3.02
CA ASP A 67 -6.80 -14.25 2.29
C ASP A 67 -5.95 -14.97 1.23
N THR A 68 -4.74 -14.48 0.95
CA THR A 68 -3.79 -15.06 -0.02
C THR A 68 -2.56 -15.65 0.67
N ILE A 69 -1.63 -14.80 1.08
CA ILE A 69 -0.34 -15.17 1.66
C ILE A 69 -0.52 -15.79 3.04
N ALA A 70 -1.28 -15.15 3.92
CA ALA A 70 -1.42 -15.65 5.29
C ALA A 70 -2.19 -16.99 5.31
N ALA A 71 -3.20 -17.14 4.47
CA ALA A 71 -3.91 -18.41 4.28
C ALA A 71 -2.97 -19.57 3.89
N LEU A 72 -1.89 -19.27 3.15
CA LEU A 72 -0.86 -20.25 2.79
C LEU A 72 0.13 -20.48 3.94
N VAL A 73 0.67 -19.40 4.51
CA VAL A 73 1.69 -19.46 5.59
C VAL A 73 1.16 -20.16 6.84
N PHE A 74 -0.11 -19.94 7.18
CA PHE A 74 -0.77 -20.56 8.33
C PHE A 74 -1.58 -21.81 7.96
N ASN A 75 -1.33 -22.40 6.78
CA ASN A 75 -1.96 -23.67 6.41
C ASN A 75 -1.23 -24.82 7.11
N ASP A 76 -1.85 -25.38 8.15
CA ASP A 76 -1.27 -26.48 8.94
C ASP A 76 -0.91 -27.71 8.08
N ASN A 77 -1.70 -28.00 7.04
CA ASN A 77 -1.41 -29.13 6.14
C ASN A 77 -0.20 -28.84 5.26
N LEU A 78 -0.08 -27.62 4.71
CA LEU A 78 1.09 -27.20 3.94
C LEU A 78 2.35 -27.18 4.80
N TYR A 79 2.24 -26.65 6.02
CA TYR A 79 3.33 -26.64 6.99
C TYR A 79 3.75 -28.06 7.36
N ALA A 80 2.81 -28.97 7.61
CA ALA A 80 3.10 -30.38 7.87
C ALA A 80 3.79 -31.05 6.67
N MET A 81 3.33 -30.80 5.44
CA MET A 81 3.96 -31.31 4.21
C MET A 81 5.38 -30.77 4.03
N LEU A 82 5.61 -29.47 4.27
CA LEU A 82 6.95 -28.87 4.25
C LEU A 82 7.87 -29.51 5.28
N ARG A 83 7.38 -29.68 6.52
CA ARG A 83 8.14 -30.30 7.61
C ARG A 83 8.47 -31.77 7.33
N TRP A 84 7.58 -32.51 6.67
CA TRP A 84 7.86 -33.88 6.21
C TRP A 84 8.89 -33.91 5.10
N PHE A 85 8.77 -33.05 4.08
CA PHE A 85 9.76 -32.95 3.02
C PHE A 85 11.16 -32.58 3.54
N GLU A 86 11.24 -31.61 4.47
CA GLU A 86 12.48 -31.25 5.14
C GLU A 86 13.05 -32.44 5.93
N HIS A 87 12.20 -33.20 6.62
CA HIS A 87 12.63 -34.39 7.34
C HIS A 87 13.19 -35.47 6.40
N ASP A 88 12.52 -35.74 5.29
CA ASP A 88 12.93 -36.70 4.26
C ASP A 88 14.26 -36.32 3.59
N CYS A 89 14.48 -35.02 3.36
CA CYS A 89 15.77 -34.47 2.94
C CYS A 89 16.87 -34.70 4.00
N MET A 90 16.55 -34.51 5.27
CA MET A 90 17.50 -34.63 6.38
C MET A 90 17.91 -36.08 6.67
N ILE A 91 17.02 -37.05 6.44
CA ILE A 91 17.28 -38.49 6.65
C ILE A 91 17.84 -39.20 5.39
N GLN A 92 18.28 -38.43 4.37
CA GLN A 92 18.93 -38.92 3.15
C GLN A 92 18.13 -39.96 2.36
N ILE A 93 16.81 -39.80 2.28
CA ILE A 93 16.04 -40.52 1.25
C ILE A 93 16.61 -40.07 -0.12
N THR A 94 17.02 -41.01 -0.96
CA THR A 94 17.60 -40.69 -2.27
C THR A 94 16.53 -40.05 -3.17
N ASN A 95 16.67 -38.75 -3.46
CA ASN A 95 15.69 -37.93 -4.21
C ASN A 95 14.27 -37.94 -3.60
N PRO A 96 14.05 -37.25 -2.48
CA PRO A 96 12.70 -37.05 -1.99
C PRO A 96 11.95 -36.17 -3.00
N VAL A 97 10.84 -36.69 -3.53
CA VAL A 97 9.96 -35.92 -4.43
C VAL A 97 9.01 -35.13 -3.53
N PRO A 98 8.97 -33.78 -3.62
CA PRO A 98 8.00 -33.00 -2.86
C PRO A 98 6.58 -33.45 -3.19
N ALA A 99 5.68 -33.35 -2.22
CA ALA A 99 4.25 -33.60 -2.44
C ALA A 99 3.76 -32.74 -3.63
N PRO A 100 2.89 -33.25 -4.53
CA PRO A 100 2.39 -32.50 -5.68
C PRO A 100 1.85 -31.11 -5.33
N GLU A 101 1.28 -30.96 -4.14
CA GLU A 101 0.78 -29.72 -3.55
C GLU A 101 1.87 -28.68 -3.28
N LEU A 102 3.10 -29.12 -2.98
CA LEU A 102 4.28 -28.26 -2.82
C LEU A 102 4.91 -27.89 -4.17
N MET A 103 4.71 -28.73 -5.20
CA MET A 103 5.20 -28.48 -6.55
C MET A 103 4.22 -27.68 -7.41
N ALA A 104 2.97 -27.57 -6.97
CA ALA A 104 1.95 -26.80 -7.67
C ALA A 104 2.33 -25.32 -7.70
N PRO A 105 2.23 -24.65 -8.88
CA PRO A 105 2.42 -23.21 -8.95
C PRO A 105 1.47 -22.50 -7.98
N PHE A 106 2.03 -21.64 -7.12
CA PHE A 106 1.21 -20.75 -6.31
C PHE A 106 0.43 -19.83 -7.25
N THR A 107 -0.86 -20.11 -7.38
CA THR A 107 -1.79 -19.27 -8.12
C THR A 107 -2.52 -18.42 -7.09
N VAL A 108 -2.12 -17.16 -6.97
CA VAL A 108 -2.92 -16.17 -6.27
C VAL A 108 -4.23 -16.10 -7.04
N THR A 109 -5.28 -16.73 -6.49
CA THR A 109 -6.66 -16.45 -6.90
C THR A 109 -6.89 -15.01 -6.50
N SER A 110 -6.51 -14.08 -7.39
CA SER A 110 -6.57 -12.64 -7.19
C SER A 110 -8.03 -12.32 -6.90
N THR A 111 -8.40 -12.28 -5.63
CA THR A 111 -9.69 -11.80 -5.17
C THR A 111 -9.69 -10.30 -5.42
N THR A 112 -10.09 -9.97 -6.65
CA THR A 112 -10.59 -8.65 -7.07
C THR A 112 -9.76 -7.49 -6.52
N THR A 113 -8.61 -7.21 -7.14
CA THR A 113 -8.22 -5.80 -7.28
C THR A 113 -9.43 -5.12 -7.91
N THR A 114 -10.11 -4.27 -7.14
CA THR A 114 -11.29 -3.60 -7.68
C THR A 114 -10.84 -2.75 -8.87
N PRO A 115 -11.66 -2.56 -9.91
CA PRO A 115 -11.28 -1.72 -11.04
C PRO A 115 -10.77 -0.33 -10.60
N GLU A 116 -11.35 0.21 -9.52
CA GLU A 116 -10.96 1.46 -8.87
C GLU A 116 -9.51 1.46 -8.37
N ASP A 117 -9.01 0.35 -7.85
CA ASP A 117 -7.63 0.22 -7.36
C ASP A 117 -6.62 0.39 -8.51
N SER A 118 -6.92 -0.16 -9.71
CA SER A 118 -6.08 -0.02 -10.91
C SER A 118 -6.13 1.38 -11.54
N GLN A 119 -7.09 2.19 -11.11
CA GLN A 119 -7.35 3.55 -11.58
C GLN A 119 -6.84 4.61 -10.59
N THR A 120 -6.30 4.19 -9.43
CA THR A 120 -6.01 5.07 -8.31
C THR A 120 -4.54 5.51 -8.28
N VAL A 121 -4.34 6.81 -8.04
CA VAL A 121 -3.05 7.43 -7.75
C VAL A 121 -3.12 8.13 -6.40
N PHE A 122 -2.15 7.84 -5.53
CA PHE A 122 -1.93 8.61 -4.31
C PHE A 122 -1.12 9.85 -4.63
N VAL A 123 -1.54 10.98 -4.09
CA VAL A 123 -0.77 12.21 -4.17
C VAL A 123 -0.41 12.71 -2.79
N ALA A 124 0.78 13.29 -2.65
CA ALA A 124 1.11 14.09 -1.49
C ALA A 124 1.85 15.35 -1.87
N PHE A 125 1.75 16.34 -0.99
CA PHE A 125 2.29 17.66 -1.19
C PHE A 125 2.74 18.28 0.15
N PRO A 126 3.70 19.21 0.13
CA PRO A 126 4.25 19.81 1.35
C PRO A 126 3.19 20.53 2.20
N GLU A 127 3.32 20.44 3.52
CA GLU A 127 2.39 21.03 4.49
C GLU A 127 2.24 22.55 4.36
N TRP A 128 3.33 23.22 3.97
CA TRP A 128 3.41 24.67 3.81
C TRP A 128 2.79 25.16 2.50
N HIS A 129 2.48 24.25 1.58
CA HIS A 129 1.93 24.54 0.25
C HIS A 129 0.82 23.54 -0.11
N PRO A 130 -0.31 23.52 0.64
CA PRO A 130 -1.38 22.58 0.37
C PRO A 130 -2.00 22.81 -1.00
N LEU A 131 -2.38 21.71 -1.64
CA LEU A 131 -3.13 21.71 -2.88
C LEU A 131 -4.60 21.38 -2.59
N SER A 132 -5.50 22.16 -3.17
CA SER A 132 -6.93 21.83 -3.16
C SER A 132 -7.24 20.76 -4.20
N SER A 133 -8.38 20.06 -4.05
CA SER A 133 -8.85 19.14 -5.10
C SER A 133 -9.09 19.86 -6.44
N GLN A 134 -9.46 21.15 -6.42
CA GLN A 134 -9.64 21.95 -7.61
C GLN A 134 -8.31 22.32 -8.27
N ASP A 135 -7.27 22.65 -7.49
CA ASP A 135 -5.93 22.95 -8.02
C ASP A 135 -5.36 21.75 -8.78
N ILE A 136 -5.53 20.56 -8.21
CA ILE A 136 -5.11 19.29 -8.81
C ILE A 136 -5.90 19.04 -10.10
N LYS A 137 -7.22 19.25 -10.07
CA LYS A 137 -8.08 19.09 -11.26
C LYS A 137 -7.66 20.04 -12.38
N ASP A 138 -7.52 21.31 -12.06
CA ASP A 138 -7.13 22.36 -13.01
C ASP A 138 -5.77 22.06 -13.65
N TYR A 139 -4.83 21.51 -12.88
CA TYR A 139 -3.54 21.09 -13.42
C TYR A 139 -3.67 19.97 -14.45
N PHE A 140 -4.38 18.88 -14.11
CA PHE A 140 -4.59 17.78 -15.04
C PHE A 140 -5.41 18.21 -16.27
N GLU A 141 -6.34 19.14 -16.11
CA GLU A 141 -7.17 19.68 -17.19
C GLU A 141 -6.39 20.62 -18.11
N ARG A 142 -5.67 21.61 -17.57
CA ARG A 142 -4.99 22.65 -18.37
C ARG A 142 -3.63 22.22 -18.90
N THR A 143 -2.86 21.47 -18.10
CA THR A 143 -1.47 21.12 -18.44
C THR A 143 -1.41 19.85 -19.27
N LEU A 144 -2.21 18.85 -18.90
CA LEU A 144 -2.17 17.53 -19.53
C LEU A 144 -3.35 17.29 -20.48
N GLY A 145 -4.38 18.14 -20.47
CA GLY A 145 -5.59 17.92 -21.26
C GLY A 145 -6.43 16.72 -20.76
N LEU A 146 -6.10 16.13 -19.61
CA LEU A 146 -6.66 14.88 -19.08
C LEU A 146 -7.76 15.11 -18.03
N GLY A 147 -8.29 16.34 -17.92
CA GLY A 147 -9.31 16.67 -16.92
C GLY A 147 -10.59 15.80 -17.03
N TYR A 148 -10.96 15.39 -18.25
CA TYR A 148 -12.11 14.52 -18.50
C TYR A 148 -11.87 13.05 -18.11
N CYS A 149 -10.61 12.66 -17.92
CA CYS A 149 -10.20 11.31 -17.52
C CYS A 149 -10.27 11.11 -16.01
N ILE A 150 -10.48 12.18 -15.23
CA ILE A 150 -10.60 12.11 -13.78
C ILE A 150 -12.05 11.81 -13.41
N GLU A 151 -12.23 10.75 -12.65
CA GLU A 151 -13.53 10.39 -12.07
C GLU A 151 -13.75 11.12 -10.74
N ARG A 152 -12.74 11.11 -9.87
CA ARG A 152 -12.84 11.70 -8.53
C ARG A 152 -11.48 12.15 -8.01
N ILE A 153 -11.46 13.28 -7.32
CA ILE A 153 -10.33 13.72 -6.50
C ILE A 153 -10.82 13.88 -5.07
N THR A 154 -10.05 13.36 -4.12
CA THR A 154 -10.34 13.55 -2.70
C THR A 154 -9.04 13.91 -2.01
N THR A 155 -9.00 15.10 -1.41
CA THR A 155 -7.89 15.55 -0.59
C THR A 155 -8.24 15.38 0.88
N GLU A 156 -7.22 15.19 1.70
CA GLU A 156 -7.35 15.20 3.15
C GLU A 156 -8.03 16.48 3.63
N ARG A 157 -8.95 16.37 4.60
CA ARG A 157 -9.63 17.54 5.15
C ARG A 157 -8.65 18.35 6.01
N SER A 158 -8.50 19.62 5.69
CA SER A 158 -7.72 20.55 6.53
C SER A 158 -8.46 20.81 7.84
N CYS A 159 -7.74 20.82 8.96
CA CYS A 159 -8.25 21.17 10.28
C CYS A 159 -7.53 22.43 10.80
N ALA A 160 -8.07 23.10 11.83
CA ALA A 160 -7.64 24.43 12.31
C ALA A 160 -6.14 24.58 12.68
N ARG A 161 -5.35 23.51 12.67
CA ARG A 161 -3.90 23.50 12.92
C ARG A 161 -3.09 22.68 11.91
N GLN A 162 -3.72 22.09 10.89
CA GLN A 162 -3.09 21.12 9.99
C GLN A 162 -3.64 21.27 8.58
N SER A 163 -2.73 21.57 7.64
CA SER A 163 -3.02 21.59 6.21
C SER A 163 -3.24 20.15 5.68
N ALA A 164 -3.98 20.03 4.58
CA ALA A 164 -4.02 18.80 3.81
C ALA A 164 -2.61 18.41 3.35
N LYS A 165 -2.26 17.13 3.43
CA LYS A 165 -0.98 16.61 2.95
C LYS A 165 -1.14 15.53 1.89
N HIS A 166 -2.28 14.85 1.91
CA HIS A 166 -2.54 13.69 1.09
C HIS A 166 -3.77 13.90 0.22
N GLY A 167 -3.81 13.19 -0.90
CA GLY A 167 -4.98 13.06 -1.72
C GLY A 167 -5.00 11.75 -2.48
N VAL A 168 -6.16 11.47 -3.05
CA VAL A 168 -6.41 10.36 -3.96
C VAL A 168 -6.97 10.95 -5.24
N VAL A 169 -6.41 10.54 -6.37
CA VAL A 169 -6.96 10.79 -7.70
C VAL A 169 -7.39 9.46 -8.29
N VAL A 170 -8.67 9.34 -8.64
CA VAL A 170 -9.24 8.19 -9.33
C VAL A 170 -9.51 8.59 -10.77
N PHE A 171 -8.94 7.82 -11.70
CA PHE A 171 -9.14 7.97 -13.13
C PHE A 171 -10.26 7.06 -13.63
N ARG A 172 -10.90 7.40 -14.74
CA ARG A 172 -11.99 6.59 -15.33
C ARG A 172 -11.54 5.22 -15.84
N SER A 173 -10.27 5.10 -16.21
CA SER A 173 -9.66 3.84 -16.64
C SER A 173 -8.16 3.85 -16.38
N ARG A 174 -7.52 2.70 -16.60
CA ARG A 174 -6.09 2.52 -16.39
C ARG A 174 -5.25 3.30 -17.41
N GLU A 175 -5.66 3.37 -18.68
CA GLU A 175 -4.84 3.96 -19.74
C GLU A 175 -4.59 5.46 -19.52
N PRO A 176 -5.60 6.30 -19.20
CA PRO A 176 -5.39 7.71 -18.89
C PRO A 176 -4.58 7.94 -17.61
N ARG A 177 -4.68 7.01 -16.65
CA ARG A 177 -3.85 7.05 -15.44
C ARG A 177 -2.39 6.81 -15.78
N ASP A 178 -2.10 5.78 -16.58
CA ASP A 178 -0.76 5.46 -17.03
C ASP A 178 -0.20 6.62 -17.89
N GLU A 179 -1.01 7.24 -18.75
CA GLU A 179 -0.65 8.44 -19.51
C GLU A 179 -0.33 9.65 -18.62
N ALA A 180 -1.21 9.97 -17.66
CA ALA A 180 -1.01 11.07 -16.70
C ALA A 180 0.26 10.89 -15.85
N MET A 181 0.66 9.63 -15.62
CA MET A 181 1.84 9.25 -14.86
C MET A 181 3.05 8.96 -15.76
N HIS A 182 3.00 9.30 -17.06
CA HIS A 182 4.09 9.11 -18.02
C HIS A 182 4.60 7.64 -18.10
N GLY A 183 3.73 6.66 -17.80
CA GLY A 183 4.08 5.25 -17.70
C GLY A 183 4.91 4.86 -16.47
N GLU A 184 5.24 5.82 -15.59
CA GLU A 184 6.08 5.61 -14.42
C GLU A 184 5.28 5.18 -13.20
N ALA A 185 5.93 4.43 -12.29
CA ALA A 185 5.30 3.99 -11.04
C ALA A 185 4.99 5.16 -10.07
N ALA A 186 5.81 6.19 -10.14
CA ALA A 186 5.72 7.39 -9.32
C ALA A 186 6.35 8.58 -10.05
N VAL A 187 5.76 9.76 -9.88
CA VAL A 187 6.11 10.98 -10.64
C VAL A 187 6.06 12.20 -9.74
N PHE A 188 7.00 13.13 -9.95
CA PHE A 188 6.91 14.49 -9.40
C PHE A 188 6.19 15.41 -10.39
N PHE A 189 5.19 16.11 -9.89
CA PHE A 189 4.43 17.14 -10.58
C PHE A 189 4.71 18.51 -9.96
N ARG A 190 4.63 19.55 -10.78
CA ARG A 190 4.80 20.96 -10.37
C ARG A 190 3.50 21.70 -10.67
N VAL A 191 2.62 21.79 -9.68
CA VAL A 191 1.28 22.39 -9.78
C VAL A 191 1.31 23.86 -9.31
N ASP A 192 1.21 24.82 -10.23
CA ASP A 192 1.31 26.26 -9.92
C ASP A 192 2.55 26.63 -9.10
N GLY A 193 3.69 26.00 -9.41
CA GLY A 193 4.94 26.20 -8.67
C GLY A 193 5.02 25.45 -7.33
N ARG A 194 4.01 24.67 -6.96
CA ARG A 194 3.98 23.80 -5.78
C ARG A 194 4.31 22.36 -6.17
N ASP A 195 5.09 21.67 -5.34
CA ASP A 195 5.48 20.29 -5.62
C ASP A 195 4.40 19.31 -5.16
N MET A 196 4.10 18.34 -6.03
CA MET A 196 3.20 17.23 -5.75
C MET A 196 3.86 15.93 -6.18
N TRP A 197 3.96 14.97 -5.27
CA TRP A 197 4.41 13.62 -5.58
C TRP A 197 3.20 12.73 -5.82
N GLY A 198 3.20 11.98 -6.92
CA GLY A 198 2.17 10.99 -7.26
C GLY A 198 2.74 9.57 -7.28
N GLN A 199 1.97 8.58 -6.84
CA GLN A 199 2.34 7.17 -6.89
C GLN A 199 1.14 6.29 -7.22
N HIS A 200 1.34 5.28 -8.08
CA HIS A 200 0.32 4.27 -8.36
C HIS A 200 -0.06 3.48 -7.12
N TYR A 201 -1.34 3.16 -6.95
CA TYR A 201 -1.70 2.02 -6.13
C TYR A 201 -1.27 0.74 -6.85
N ARG A 202 -0.37 -0.01 -6.22
CA ARG A 202 0.01 -1.36 -6.66
C ARG A 202 -0.46 -2.32 -5.58
N PRO A 203 -1.53 -3.10 -5.80
CA PRO A 203 -1.81 -4.21 -4.91
C PRO A 203 -0.62 -5.18 -4.94
N PRO A 204 -0.32 -5.87 -3.83
CA PRO A 204 0.69 -6.93 -3.82
C PRO A 204 0.30 -8.00 -4.85
N TYR A 205 1.24 -8.40 -5.71
CA TYR A 205 1.06 -9.49 -6.68
C TYR A 205 1.05 -10.86 -6.01
#